data_AF-A0A850SNH7-F1
#
_entry.id   AF-A0A850SNH7-F1
#
_cell.length_a   1.000
_cell.length_b   1.000
_cell.length_c   1.000
_cell.angle_alpha   90.00
_cell.angle_beta   90.00
_cell.angle_gamma   90.00
#
_symmetry.space_group_name_H-M   'P 1'
#
loop_
_entity.id
_entity.type
_entity.pdbx_description
1 polymer ?
#
loop_
_entity_poly.entity_id
_entity_poly.type
_entity_poly.pdbx_seq_one_letter_code
_entity_poly.pdbx_strand_id
1 'polypeptide(L)'
;MSEAEITEQMVMMMDLTLVGVSVFFSIVSAYVLALFYFLRRAPVGLRVTLFGFFSLTFAFLALFAANCFSHAASLQTALIALGEQSALSPVGLAATRHNLADRSTLDQAIRSMTWIGMGLVYAALAWFTFFQQWRERRAGE
;
A
#
# COMPACT_ATOMS: atom_id res chain seq x y z
N MET A 1 12.67 -23.19 -10.64
CA MET A 1 11.23 -23.06 -10.37
C MET A 1 10.47 -23.52 -11.59
N SER A 2 9.40 -24.29 -11.38
CA SER A 2 8.49 -24.69 -12.46
C SER A 2 7.47 -23.58 -12.78
N GLU A 3 6.80 -23.65 -13.93
CA GLU A 3 5.70 -22.73 -14.28
C GLU A 3 4.57 -22.75 -13.24
N ALA A 4 4.26 -23.95 -12.70
CA ALA A 4 3.25 -24.14 -11.67
C ALA A 4 3.62 -23.41 -10.37
N GLU A 5 4.87 -23.50 -9.92
CA GLU A 5 5.36 -22.79 -8.73
C GLU A 5 5.27 -21.26 -8.90
N ILE A 6 5.61 -20.74 -10.08
CA ILE A 6 5.56 -19.29 -10.32
C ILE A 6 4.13 -18.79 -10.32
N THR A 7 3.22 -19.51 -10.99
CA THR A 7 1.80 -19.13 -11.04
C THR A 7 1.15 -19.19 -9.67
N GLU A 8 1.44 -20.22 -8.87
CA GLU A 8 1.03 -20.31 -7.46
C GLU A 8 1.54 -19.11 -6.64
N GLN A 9 2.81 -18.76 -6.81
CA GLN A 9 3.41 -17.65 -6.09
C GLN A 9 2.86 -16.28 -6.52
N MET A 10 2.47 -16.12 -7.80
CA MET A 10 1.76 -14.92 -8.28
C MET A 10 0.38 -14.78 -7.63
N VAL A 11 -0.37 -15.89 -7.51
CA VAL A 11 -1.68 -15.89 -6.83
C VAL A 11 -1.51 -15.53 -5.34
N MET A 12 -0.53 -16.12 -4.67
CA MET A 12 -0.19 -15.78 -3.28
C MET A 12 0.14 -14.30 -3.11
N MET A 13 0.84 -13.68 -4.07
CA MET A 13 1.16 -12.26 -4.03
C MET A 13 -0.08 -11.38 -4.22
N MET A 14 -1.07 -11.81 -5.01
CA MET A 14 -2.35 -11.10 -5.15
C MET A 14 -3.12 -11.10 -3.83
N ASP A 15 -3.19 -12.25 -3.15
CA ASP A 15 -3.83 -12.36 -1.83
C ASP A 15 -3.11 -11.48 -0.80
N LEU A 16 -1.78 -11.53 -0.78
CA LEU A 16 -0.97 -10.70 0.11
C LEU A 16 -1.16 -9.20 -0.13
N THR A 17 -1.35 -8.80 -1.38
CA THR A 17 -1.64 -7.42 -1.76
C THR A 17 -3.02 -6.99 -1.24
N LEU A 18 -4.05 -7.83 -1.40
CA LEU A 18 -5.39 -7.57 -0.86
C LEU A 18 -5.38 -7.44 0.67
N VAL A 19 -4.64 -8.31 1.36
CA VAL A 19 -4.43 -8.21 2.81
C VAL A 19 -3.76 -6.88 3.15
N GLY A 20 -2.70 -6.48 2.44
CA GLY A 20 -2.03 -5.19 2.65
C GLY A 20 -2.98 -3.99 2.54
N VAL A 21 -3.89 -4.01 1.56
CA VAL A 21 -4.92 -2.97 1.38
C VAL A 21 -5.91 -2.95 2.55
N SER A 22 -6.36 -4.11 3.02
CA SER A 22 -7.27 -4.17 4.19
C SER A 22 -6.63 -3.64 5.48
N VAL A 23 -5.34 -3.94 5.68
CA VAL A 23 -4.56 -3.47 6.83
C VAL A 23 -4.37 -1.95 6.74
N PHE A 24 -4.12 -1.41 5.55
CA PHE A 24 -4.07 0.03 5.30
C PHE A 24 -5.36 0.72 5.78
N PHE A 25 -6.52 0.27 5.29
CA PHE A 25 -7.80 0.87 5.68
C PHE A 25 -8.07 0.73 7.18
N SER A 26 -7.70 -0.40 7.79
CA SER A 26 -7.87 -0.62 9.22
C SER A 26 -7.04 0.35 10.06
N ILE A 27 -5.76 0.54 9.72
CA ILE A 27 -4.86 1.47 10.42
C ILE A 27 -5.34 2.91 10.26
N VAL A 28 -5.68 3.32 9.03
CA VAL A 28 -6.19 4.68 8.75
C VAL A 28 -7.48 4.93 9.53
N SER A 29 -8.42 3.98 9.53
CA SER A 29 -9.69 4.11 10.26
C SER A 29 -9.48 4.20 11.77
N ALA A 30 -8.63 3.34 12.34
CA ALA A 30 -8.29 3.37 13.76
C ALA A 30 -7.61 4.69 14.15
N TYR A 31 -6.73 5.20 13.30
CA TYR A 31 -6.05 6.47 13.54
C TYR A 31 -7.00 7.67 13.47
N VAL A 32 -7.91 7.71 12.50
CA VAL A 32 -8.96 8.73 12.41
C VAL A 32 -9.81 8.73 13.68
N LEU A 33 -10.21 7.55 14.16
CA LEU A 33 -10.98 7.42 15.39
C LEU A 33 -10.18 7.90 16.62
N ALA A 34 -8.90 7.56 16.70
CA ALA A 34 -8.00 8.05 17.74
C ALA A 34 -7.85 9.58 17.70
N LEU A 35 -7.82 10.17 16.50
CA LEU A 35 -7.71 11.60 16.28
C LEU A 35 -8.94 12.34 16.82
N PHE A 36 -10.14 11.83 16.53
CA PHE A 36 -11.40 12.41 16.99
C PHE A 36 -11.64 12.25 18.50
N TYR A 37 -11.34 11.09 19.09
CA TYR A 37 -11.65 10.82 20.49
C TYR A 37 -10.55 11.25 21.46
N PHE A 38 -9.28 10.95 21.16
CA PHE A 38 -8.17 11.12 22.10
C PHE A 38 -7.36 12.39 21.83
N LEU A 39 -6.99 12.65 20.57
CA LEU A 39 -6.10 13.77 20.26
C LEU A 39 -6.74 15.15 20.50
N ARG A 40 -8.08 15.23 20.53
CA ARG A 40 -8.80 16.48 20.82
C ARG A 40 -8.39 17.11 22.15
N ARG A 41 -8.13 16.30 23.19
CA ARG A 41 -7.73 16.76 24.54
C ARG A 41 -6.28 16.45 24.90
N ALA A 42 -5.53 15.81 24.01
CA ALA A 42 -4.18 15.34 24.30
C ALA A 42 -3.14 16.49 24.30
N PRO A 43 -2.17 16.49 25.23
CA PRO A 43 -1.03 17.39 25.19
C PRO A 43 -0.19 17.13 23.94
N VAL A 44 0.52 18.16 23.47
CA VAL A 44 1.31 18.11 22.22
C VAL A 44 2.28 16.93 22.19
N GLY A 45 2.91 16.60 23.32
CA GLY A 45 3.80 15.43 23.43
C GLY A 45 3.13 14.11 23.05
N LEU A 46 1.92 13.85 23.55
CA LEU A 46 1.17 12.62 23.23
C LEU A 46 0.76 12.58 21.75
N ARG A 47 0.46 13.73 21.14
CA ARG A 47 0.18 13.82 19.70
C ARG A 47 1.39 13.45 18.86
N VAL A 48 2.57 13.93 19.23
CA VAL A 48 3.85 13.60 18.55
C VAL A 48 4.15 12.12 18.69
N THR A 49 3.98 11.52 19.88
CA THR A 49 4.20 10.09 20.08
C THR A 49 3.24 9.23 19.27
N LEU A 50 1.94 9.56 19.27
CA LEU A 50 0.93 8.82 18.50
C LEU A 50 1.13 8.98 16.99
N PHE A 51 1.45 10.19 16.53
CA PHE A 51 1.80 10.43 15.14
C PHE A 51 3.09 9.70 14.75
N GLY A 52 4.11 9.69 15.60
CA GLY A 52 5.35 8.96 15.37
C GLY A 52 5.11 7.46 15.24
N PHE A 53 4.29 6.87 16.10
CA PHE A 53 3.88 5.47 15.99
C PHE A 53 3.12 5.20 14.69
N PHE A 54 2.14 6.06 14.36
CA PHE A 54 1.41 5.98 13.10
C PHE A 54 2.35 6.08 11.88
N SER A 55 3.27 7.03 11.85
CA SER A 55 4.28 7.18 10.79
C SER A 55 5.16 5.94 10.67
N LEU A 56 5.55 5.31 11.78
CA LEU A 56 6.35 4.09 11.76
C LEU A 56 5.55 2.93 11.16
N THR A 57 4.30 2.73 11.59
CA THR A 57 3.42 1.69 11.03
C THR A 57 3.13 1.94 9.55
N PHE A 58 2.89 3.19 9.19
CA PHE A 58 2.65 3.60 7.80
C PHE A 58 3.88 3.38 6.92
N ALA A 59 5.08 3.71 7.42
CA ALA A 59 6.34 3.47 6.73
C ALA A 59 6.60 1.96 6.54
N PHE A 60 6.32 1.16 7.57
CA PHE A 60 6.40 -0.31 7.46
C PHE A 60 5.46 -0.84 6.37
N LEU A 61 4.22 -0.34 6.32
CA LEU A 61 3.25 -0.73 5.30
C LEU A 61 3.66 -0.28 3.90
N ALA A 62 4.25 0.91 3.77
CA ALA A 62 4.78 1.40 2.50
C ALA A 62 5.97 0.55 2.00
N LEU A 63 6.88 0.17 2.89
CA LEU A 63 7.99 -0.75 2.59
C LEU A 63 7.49 -2.14 2.20
N PHE A 64 6.48 -2.65 2.91
CA PHE A 64 5.82 -3.91 2.61
C PHE A 64 5.19 -3.89 1.21
N ALA A 65 4.43 -2.85 0.88
CA ALA A 65 3.84 -2.68 -0.45
C ALA A 65 4.92 -2.57 -1.54
N ALA A 66 6.00 -1.83 -1.30
CA ALA A 66 7.13 -1.73 -2.22
C ALA A 66 7.80 -3.08 -2.50
N ASN A 67 7.98 -3.90 -1.45
CA ASN A 67 8.50 -5.26 -1.59
C ASN A 67 7.56 -6.16 -2.38
N CYS A 68 6.25 -6.12 -2.11
CA CYS A 68 5.26 -6.90 -2.86
C CYS A 68 5.29 -6.57 -4.35
N PHE A 69 5.31 -5.28 -4.72
CA PHE A 69 5.40 -4.87 -6.12
C PHE A 69 6.70 -5.32 -6.79
N SER A 70 7.82 -5.27 -6.06
CA SER A 70 9.12 -5.67 -6.58
C SER A 70 9.21 -7.18 -6.78
N HIS A 71 8.63 -7.96 -5.86
CA HIS A 71 8.53 -9.42 -5.98
C HIS A 71 7.58 -9.85 -7.10
N ALA A 72 6.44 -9.18 -7.27
CA ALA A 72 5.53 -9.46 -8.38
C ALA A 72 6.22 -9.25 -9.74
N ALA A 73 7.04 -8.19 -9.84
CA ALA A 73 7.83 -7.92 -11.05
C ALA A 73 8.91 -8.99 -11.29
N SER A 74 9.61 -9.46 -10.25
CA SER A 74 10.65 -10.48 -10.43
C SER A 74 10.09 -11.85 -10.83
N LEU A 75 8.95 -12.26 -10.27
CA LEU A 75 8.24 -13.48 -10.66
C LEU A 75 7.83 -13.47 -12.12
N GLN A 76 7.40 -12.30 -12.61
CA GLN A 76 7.06 -12.13 -14.00
C GLN A 76 8.29 -12.22 -14.92
N THR A 77 9.40 -11.59 -14.55
CA THR A 77 10.66 -11.72 -15.31
C THR A 77 11.11 -13.18 -15.37
N ALA A 78 10.97 -13.92 -14.28
CA ALA A 78 11.25 -15.35 -14.24
C ALA A 78 10.32 -16.15 -15.16
N LEU A 79 9.03 -15.83 -15.21
CA LEU A 79 8.06 -16.47 -16.11
C LEU A 79 8.39 -16.22 -17.59
N ILE A 80 8.80 -15.00 -17.93
CA ILE A 80 9.22 -14.63 -19.29
C ILE A 80 10.47 -15.42 -19.68
N ALA A 81 11.49 -15.45 -18.81
CA ALA A 81 12.72 -16.20 -19.05
C ALA A 81 12.48 -17.71 -19.23
N LEU A 82 11.51 -18.28 -18.50
CA LEU A 82 11.06 -19.67 -18.68
C LEU A 82 10.36 -19.89 -20.04
N GLY A 83 9.59 -18.91 -20.50
CA GLY A 83 8.91 -19.00 -21.80
C GLY A 83 9.82 -18.90 -23.02
N GLU A 84 11.01 -18.32 -22.87
CA GLU A 84 12.05 -18.33 -23.90
C GLU A 84 12.77 -19.69 -23.98
N GLN A 85 12.79 -20.45 -22.89
CA GLN A 85 13.51 -21.73 -22.79
C GLN A 85 12.61 -22.96 -22.98
N SER A 86 11.30 -22.84 -22.80
CA SER A 86 10.37 -23.96 -22.82
C SER A 86 8.98 -23.52 -23.29
N ALA A 87 8.25 -24.44 -23.94
CA ALA A 87 6.86 -24.17 -24.34
C ALA A 87 5.98 -23.95 -23.09
N LEU A 88 5.55 -22.72 -22.89
CA LEU A 88 4.63 -22.35 -21.79
C LEU A 88 3.29 -23.06 -21.95
N SER A 89 2.68 -23.43 -20.83
CA SER A 89 1.28 -23.86 -20.83
C SER A 89 0.36 -22.72 -21.30
N PRO A 90 -0.90 -23.01 -21.70
CA PRO A 90 -1.88 -21.98 -22.03
C PRO A 90 -2.08 -20.93 -20.92
N VAL A 91 -1.87 -21.32 -19.66
CA VAL A 91 -1.96 -20.42 -18.49
C VAL A 91 -0.75 -19.49 -18.43
N GLY A 92 0.48 -20.01 -18.61
CA GLY A 92 1.69 -19.20 -18.71
C GLY A 92 1.70 -18.29 -19.94
N LEU A 93 1.12 -18.75 -21.06
CA LEU A 93 0.88 -17.95 -22.26
C LEU A 93 -0.16 -16.85 -22.03
N ALA A 94 -1.24 -17.12 -21.31
CA ALA A 94 -2.23 -16.12 -20.94
C ALA A 94 -1.65 -15.08 -19.98
N ALA A 95 -0.87 -15.53 -18.99
CA ALA A 95 -0.15 -14.65 -18.08
C ALA A 95 0.84 -13.77 -18.86
N THR A 96 1.68 -14.34 -19.74
CA THR A 96 2.62 -13.55 -20.56
C THR A 96 1.93 -12.64 -21.58
N ARG A 97 0.85 -13.07 -22.25
CA ARG A 97 0.11 -12.25 -23.24
C ARG A 97 -0.67 -11.11 -22.60
N HIS A 98 -1.36 -11.36 -21.48
CA HIS A 98 -1.98 -10.29 -20.71
C HIS A 98 -0.94 -9.26 -20.27
N ASN A 99 0.30 -9.70 -20.05
CA ASN A 99 1.43 -8.89 -19.63
C ASN A 99 2.25 -8.23 -20.75
N LEU A 100 2.13 -8.65 -22.02
CA LEU A 100 2.87 -8.05 -23.15
C LEU A 100 2.07 -6.94 -23.85
N ALA A 101 0.74 -6.98 -23.75
CA ALA A 101 -0.13 -6.09 -24.53
C ALA A 101 -0.35 -4.70 -23.90
N ASP A 102 -0.14 -4.49 -22.59
CA ASP A 102 -0.72 -3.29 -21.93
C ASP A 102 0.02 -2.77 -20.67
N ARG A 103 1.31 -3.13 -20.49
CA ARG A 103 1.89 -3.23 -19.13
C ARG A 103 2.86 -2.18 -18.62
N SER A 104 3.37 -1.23 -19.40
CA SER A 104 4.11 -0.13 -18.76
C SER A 104 3.16 0.88 -18.13
N THR A 105 1.97 1.08 -18.70
CA THR A 105 1.08 2.18 -18.32
C THR A 105 0.14 1.81 -17.18
N LEU A 106 -0.56 0.67 -17.23
CA LEU A 106 -1.60 0.34 -16.25
C LEU A 106 -1.01 -0.07 -14.89
N ASP A 107 0.00 -0.95 -14.86
CA ASP A 107 0.71 -1.30 -13.62
C ASP A 107 1.41 -0.09 -13.00
N GLN A 108 2.02 0.77 -13.83
CA GLN A 108 2.64 2.01 -13.35
C GLN A 108 1.59 3.02 -12.88
N ALA A 109 0.42 3.08 -13.52
CA ALA A 109 -0.72 3.90 -13.09
C ALA A 109 -1.25 3.42 -11.73
N ILE A 110 -1.47 2.11 -11.55
CA ILE A 110 -1.90 1.55 -10.26
C ILE A 110 -0.85 1.83 -9.19
N ARG A 111 0.44 1.61 -9.48
CA ARG A 111 1.53 1.86 -8.53
C ARG A 111 1.60 3.34 -8.15
N SER A 112 1.55 4.25 -9.12
CA SER A 112 1.57 5.69 -8.86
C SER A 112 0.33 6.16 -8.12
N MET A 113 -0.88 5.69 -8.48
CA MET A 113 -2.11 5.96 -7.73
C MET A 113 -2.03 5.47 -6.29
N THR A 114 -1.42 4.31 -6.05
CA THR A 114 -1.21 3.79 -4.70
C THR A 114 -0.28 4.69 -3.89
N TRP A 115 0.87 5.08 -4.45
CA TRP A 115 1.81 5.99 -3.78
C TRP A 115 1.22 7.38 -3.54
N ILE A 116 0.50 7.93 -4.52
CA ILE A 116 -0.19 9.21 -4.41
C ILE A 116 -1.28 9.12 -3.34
N GLY A 117 -2.10 8.08 -3.36
CA GLY A 117 -3.16 7.86 -2.37
C GLY A 117 -2.60 7.75 -0.95
N MET A 118 -1.55 6.95 -0.76
CA MET A 118 -0.86 6.83 0.53
C MET A 118 -0.26 8.17 0.97
N GLY A 119 0.45 8.87 0.09
CA GLY A 119 1.06 10.16 0.38
C GLY A 119 0.02 11.22 0.76
N LEU A 120 -1.11 11.25 0.04
CA LEU A 120 -2.21 12.16 0.30
C LEU A 120 -2.88 11.88 1.65
N VAL A 121 -3.15 10.61 1.96
CA VAL A 121 -3.73 10.22 3.28
C VAL A 121 -2.77 10.58 4.41
N TYR A 122 -1.48 10.28 4.24
CA TYR A 122 -0.46 10.62 5.23
C TYR A 122 -0.37 12.13 5.47
N ALA A 123 -0.32 12.93 4.39
CA ALA A 123 -0.28 14.39 4.47
C ALA A 123 -1.55 14.96 5.10
N ALA A 124 -2.72 14.45 4.74
CA ALA A 124 -3.99 14.86 5.32
C ALA A 124 -4.04 14.59 6.83
N LEU A 125 -3.65 13.38 7.27
CA LEU A 125 -3.64 13.03 8.68
C LEU A 125 -2.59 13.81 9.47
N ALA A 126 -1.41 14.05 8.91
CA ALA A 126 -0.41 14.93 9.51
C ALA A 126 -0.97 16.35 9.69
N TRP A 127 -1.63 16.89 8.66
CA TRP A 127 -2.29 18.17 8.73
C TRP A 127 -3.36 18.20 9.84
N PHE A 128 -4.23 17.19 9.90
CA PHE A 128 -5.27 17.12 10.93
C PHE A 128 -4.70 16.98 12.35
N THR A 129 -3.58 16.27 12.50
CA THR A 129 -2.95 16.03 13.80
C THR A 129 -2.36 17.31 14.41
N PHE A 130 -1.73 18.15 13.59
CA PHE A 130 -0.98 19.32 14.06
C PHE A 130 -1.72 20.65 13.84
N PHE A 131 -2.39 20.83 12.69
CA PHE A 131 -2.96 22.12 12.28
C PHE A 131 -4.44 22.26 12.62
N GLN A 132 -5.15 21.18 12.89
CA GLN A 132 -6.52 21.26 13.40
C GLN A 132 -6.52 21.60 14.90
N GLN A 133 -6.03 22.80 15.25
CA GLN A 133 -6.52 23.50 16.42
C GLN A 133 -7.97 23.85 16.11
N TRP A 134 -8.89 22.96 16.45
CA TRP A 134 -10.32 23.27 16.47
C TRP A 134 -10.46 24.58 17.22
N ARG A 135 -11.01 25.56 16.50
CA ARG A 135 -11.24 26.96 16.85
C ARG A 135 -12.17 27.07 18.06
N GLU A 136 -11.78 26.52 19.21
CA GLU A 136 -12.47 26.59 20.51
C GLU A 136 -12.01 27.83 21.31
N ARG A 137 -11.33 28.80 20.67
CA ARG A 137 -11.02 30.12 21.27
C ARG A 137 -12.06 31.22 21.01
N ARG A 138 -13.28 30.93 20.52
CA ARG A 138 -14.30 31.99 20.29
C ARG A 138 -15.75 31.58 20.65
N ALA A 139 -15.95 30.92 21.79
CA ALA A 139 -17.29 30.76 22.37
C ALA A 139 -17.19 30.57 23.90
N GLY A 140 -16.43 31.45 24.55
CA GLY A 140 -16.27 31.49 26.00
C GLY A 140 -15.79 32.86 26.43
N GLU A 141 -16.49 33.88 25.93
CA GLU A 141 -16.89 35.03 26.77
C GLU A 141 -18.04 34.58 27.67
#